data_AF-A0A5N3XM28-F1
#
_entry.id   AF-A0A5N3XM28-F1
#
_cell.length_a   1.000
_cell.length_b   1.000
_cell.length_c   1.000
_cell.angle_alpha   90.00
_cell.angle_beta   90.00
_cell.angle_gamma   90.00
#
_symmetry.space_group_name_H-M   'P 1'
#
loop_
_entity.id
_entity.type
_entity.pdbx_description
1 polymer ?
#
loop_
_entity_poly.entity_id
_entity_poly.type
_entity_poly.pdbx_seq_one_letter_code
_entity_poly.pdbx_strand_id
1 'polypeptide(L)'
;MHETRVSSCLTVEQCPASLWVQEGESANFTCSFPSSSFYASHWYRWEPAKGPRNLFVVSVNGDEKKRGRVRVTLNTKEGDSSMYTGGSHWKRP
;
A
#
# COMPACT_ATOMS: atom_id res chain seq x y z
N MET A 1 -6.30 -25.70 15.01
CA MET A 1 -7.18 -25.57 13.84
C MET A 1 -6.41 -24.73 12.84
N HIS A 2 -6.04 -25.31 11.70
CA HIS A 2 -5.26 -24.63 10.67
C HIS A 2 -6.28 -23.98 9.74
N GLU A 3 -6.50 -22.67 9.86
CA GLU A 3 -7.31 -21.91 8.90
C GLU A 3 -6.51 -21.74 7.61
N THR A 4 -6.52 -22.78 6.79
CA THR A 4 -5.94 -22.72 5.45
C THR A 4 -6.86 -21.83 4.61
N ARG A 5 -6.48 -20.56 4.49
CA ARG A 5 -7.14 -19.60 3.61
C ARG A 5 -6.99 -20.10 2.17
N VAL A 6 -8.09 -20.52 1.56
CA VAL A 6 -8.12 -20.79 0.11
C VAL A 6 -8.05 -19.44 -0.59
N SER A 7 -6.88 -19.10 -1.13
CA SER A 7 -6.67 -17.91 -1.95
C SER A 7 -6.83 -18.31 -3.41
N SER A 8 -7.76 -17.65 -4.11
CA SER A 8 -7.96 -17.80 -5.56
C SER A 8 -6.77 -17.16 -6.31
N CYS A 9 -6.38 -17.66 -7.49
CA CYS A 9 -5.33 -17.05 -8.33
C CYS A 9 -5.62 -15.60 -8.80
N LEU A 10 -6.77 -15.03 -8.42
CA LEU A 10 -7.18 -13.64 -8.68
C LEU A 10 -7.10 -12.73 -7.44
N THR A 11 -6.47 -13.18 -6.35
CA THR A 11 -6.52 -12.48 -5.07
C THR A 11 -5.51 -11.33 -5.03
N VAL A 12 -5.98 -10.17 -4.56
CA VAL A 12 -5.12 -9.05 -4.18
C VAL A 12 -4.72 -9.25 -2.73
N GLU A 13 -3.43 -9.25 -2.43
CA GLU A 13 -2.90 -9.49 -1.09
C GLU A 13 -2.09 -8.29 -0.61
N GLN A 14 -2.39 -7.80 0.60
CA GLN A 14 -1.66 -6.71 1.22
C GLN A 14 -0.81 -7.22 2.39
N CYS A 15 0.47 -6.82 2.42
CA CYS A 15 1.43 -7.19 3.45
C CYS A 15 2.26 -5.98 3.91
N PRO A 16 2.49 -5.78 5.23
CA PRO A 16 1.86 -6.51 6.33
C PRO A 16 0.38 -6.10 6.50
N ALA A 17 -0.43 -6.98 7.10
CA ALA A 17 -1.83 -6.69 7.41
C ALA A 17 -1.98 -5.58 8.49
N SER A 18 -1.00 -5.48 9.38
CA SER A 18 -0.91 -4.45 10.40
C SER A 18 0.55 -4.21 10.78
N LEU A 19 0.91 -2.97 11.08
CA LEU A 19 2.25 -2.61 11.53
C LEU A 19 2.14 -1.53 12.62
N TRP A 20 2.91 -1.70 13.69
CA TRP A 20 3.10 -0.69 14.73
C TRP A 20 4.50 -0.10 14.55
N VAL A 21 4.61 1.21 14.37
CA VAL A 21 5.87 1.92 14.18
C VAL A 21 6.01 3.04 15.19
N GLN A 22 7.25 3.34 15.60
CA GLN A 22 7.51 4.50 16.45
C GLN A 22 7.44 5.79 15.64
N GLU A 23 7.16 6.89 16.33
CA GLU A 23 7.22 8.20 15.70
C GLU A 23 8.63 8.48 15.15
N GLY A 24 8.70 8.90 13.88
CA GLY A 24 9.96 9.12 13.18
C GLY A 24 10.46 7.93 12.37
N GLU A 25 9.86 6.75 12.54
CA GLU A 25 10.17 5.58 11.72
C GLU A 25 9.34 5.53 10.45
N SER A 26 9.91 4.93 9.40
CA SER A 26 9.20 4.68 8.16
C SER A 26 8.41 3.37 8.19
N ALA A 27 7.30 3.33 7.46
CA ALA A 27 6.56 2.10 7.20
C ALA A 27 6.45 1.84 5.69
N ASN A 28 6.30 0.56 5.34
CA ASN A 28 6.02 0.12 3.98
C ASN A 28 4.89 -0.91 3.99
N PHE A 29 3.97 -0.77 3.04
CA PHE A 29 2.92 -1.74 2.75
C PHE A 29 3.01 -2.11 1.28
N THR A 30 3.03 -3.41 0.98
CA THR A 30 3.04 -3.94 -0.37
C THR A 30 1.69 -4.58 -0.67
N CYS A 31 1.21 -4.37 -1.89
CA CYS A 31 -0.01 -4.92 -2.44
C CYS A 31 0.38 -5.75 -3.66
N SER A 32 0.22 -7.07 -3.57
CA SER A 32 0.46 -8.01 -4.65
C SER A 32 -0.85 -8.37 -5.35
N PHE A 33 -0.80 -8.52 -6.66
CA PHE A 33 -1.95 -8.78 -7.51
C PHE A 33 -1.53 -9.58 -8.76
N PRO A 34 -2.47 -10.27 -9.42
CA PRO A 34 -2.17 -10.96 -10.67
C PRO A 34 -1.84 -9.94 -11.78
N SER A 35 -0.62 -9.98 -12.29
CA SER A 35 -0.14 -9.11 -13.36
C SER A 35 -1.01 -9.18 -14.63
N SER A 36 -1.60 -10.34 -14.92
CA SER A 36 -2.38 -10.60 -16.14
C SER A 36 -3.72 -9.85 -16.22
N SER A 37 -4.26 -9.39 -15.10
CA SER A 37 -5.55 -8.69 -15.02
C SER A 37 -5.44 -7.27 -14.45
N PHE A 38 -4.22 -6.72 -14.39
CA PHE A 38 -4.00 -5.39 -13.83
C PHE A 38 -4.59 -4.29 -14.70
N TYR A 39 -5.33 -3.37 -14.06
CA TYR A 39 -5.86 -2.16 -14.68
C TYR A 39 -5.32 -0.89 -14.01
N ALA A 40 -5.56 -0.76 -12.71
CA ALA A 40 -5.05 0.32 -11.88
C ALA A 40 -4.96 -0.13 -10.42
N SER A 41 -3.98 0.40 -9.69
CA SER A 41 -3.87 0.26 -8.23
C SER A 41 -4.31 1.56 -7.57
N HIS A 42 -5.24 1.44 -6.62
CA HIS A 42 -5.78 2.55 -5.85
C HIS A 42 -5.34 2.44 -4.40
N TRP A 43 -4.59 3.44 -3.92
CA TRP A 43 -4.19 3.51 -2.52
C TRP A 43 -5.15 4.41 -1.76
N TYR A 44 -5.70 3.89 -0.66
CA TYR A 44 -6.63 4.60 0.21
C TYR A 44 -6.05 4.79 1.60
N ARG A 45 -6.39 5.92 2.23
CA ARG A 45 -6.24 6.13 3.67
C ARG A 45 -7.61 6.00 4.31
N TRP A 46 -7.74 5.09 5.26
CA TRP A 46 -8.94 4.95 6.07
C TRP A 46 -8.63 5.44 7.49
N GLU A 47 -9.31 6.50 7.92
CA GLU A 47 -9.32 6.93 9.31
C GLU A 47 -10.61 6.47 10.00
N PRO A 48 -10.55 6.00 11.26
CA PRO A 48 -11.74 5.74 12.05
C PRO A 48 -12.70 6.93 11.99
N ALA A 49 -13.99 6.66 11.79
CA ALA A 49 -15.08 7.63 11.69
C ALA A 49 -15.08 8.62 10.49
N LYS A 50 -14.08 8.61 9.59
CA LYS A 50 -14.01 9.56 8.45
C LYS A 50 -14.17 8.93 7.05
N GLY A 51 -14.29 7.61 7.00
CA GLY A 51 -14.40 6.83 5.75
C GLY A 51 -13.08 6.75 4.95
N PRO A 52 -13.07 5.97 3.85
CA PRO A 52 -11.91 5.84 2.98
C PRO A 52 -11.70 7.08 2.11
N ARG A 53 -10.45 7.56 2.03
CA ARG A 53 -10.03 8.65 1.15
C ARG A 53 -8.99 8.15 0.17
N ASN A 54 -9.21 8.35 -1.13
CA ASN A 54 -8.20 8.00 -2.13
C ASN A 54 -6.97 8.91 -1.95
N LEU A 55 -5.79 8.30 -1.93
CA LEU A 55 -4.49 8.98 -1.88
C LEU A 55 -3.84 9.03 -3.25
N PHE A 56 -3.77 7.89 -3.92
CA PHE A 56 -3.12 7.73 -5.21
C PHE A 56 -3.88 6.73 -6.08
N VAL A 57 -3.73 6.93 -7.39
CA VAL A 57 -4.06 5.96 -8.42
C VAL A 57 -2.82 5.82 -9.30
N VAL A 58 -2.30 4.60 -9.47
CA VAL A 58 -1.16 4.29 -10.35
C VAL A 58 -1.59 3.23 -11.34
N SER A 59 -1.19 3.36 -12.60
CA SER A 59 -1.68 2.50 -13.69
C SER A 59 -0.64 2.16 -14.73
N VAL A 60 0.45 2.94 -14.84
CA VAL A 60 1.53 2.66 -15.79
C VAL A 60 2.66 1.92 -15.08
N ASN A 61 3.17 0.86 -15.70
CA ASN A 61 4.29 0.12 -15.14
C ASN A 61 5.50 1.03 -14.90
N GLY A 62 6.07 0.99 -13.69
CA GLY A 62 7.16 1.88 -13.27
C GLY A 62 6.69 3.24 -12.74
N ASP A 63 5.37 3.48 -12.61
CA ASP A 63 4.85 4.69 -11.99
C ASP A 63 5.35 4.84 -10.55
N GLU A 64 5.79 6.05 -10.22
CA GLU A 64 6.04 6.50 -8.85
C GLU A 64 5.24 7.79 -8.59
N LYS A 65 4.42 7.81 -7.54
CA LYS A 65 3.68 9.00 -7.10
C LYS A 65 4.03 9.34 -5.66
N LYS A 66 4.21 10.63 -5.37
CA LYS A 66 4.57 11.11 -4.02
C LYS A 66 3.70 12.29 -3.62
N ARG A 67 3.24 12.29 -2.38
CA ARG A 67 2.52 13.41 -1.73
C ARG A 67 2.94 13.51 -0.28
N GLY A 68 3.59 14.62 0.07
CA GLY A 68 4.17 14.81 1.40
C GLY A 68 5.19 13.71 1.70
N ARG A 69 4.95 12.96 2.77
CA ARG A 69 5.80 11.85 3.23
C ARG A 69 5.41 10.49 2.62
N VAL A 70 4.30 10.41 1.89
CA VAL A 70 3.82 9.16 1.30
C VAL A 70 4.29 9.05 -0.14
N ARG A 71 4.84 7.90 -0.50
CA ARG A 71 5.25 7.52 -1.86
C ARG A 71 4.63 6.17 -2.22
N VAL A 72 4.18 6.04 -3.46
CA VAL A 72 3.66 4.80 -4.03
C VAL A 72 4.47 4.43 -5.27
N THR A 73 4.80 3.15 -5.43
CA THR A 73 5.41 2.56 -6.63
C THR A 73 4.48 1.51 -7.24
N LEU A 74 4.66 1.23 -8.53
CA LEU A 74 3.94 0.20 -9.26
C LEU A 74 4.87 -0.60 -10.18
N ASN A 75 4.84 -1.92 -10.06
CA ASN A 75 5.47 -2.85 -10.98
C ASN A 75 4.43 -3.88 -11.42
N THR A 76 3.85 -3.66 -12.59
CA THR A 76 2.81 -4.53 -13.15
C THR A 76 3.39 -5.82 -13.71
N LYS A 77 4.72 -5.91 -13.88
CA LYS A 77 5.37 -7.15 -14.33
C LYS A 77 5.47 -8.15 -13.20
N GLU A 78 5.94 -7.70 -12.05
CA GLU A 78 6.01 -8.49 -10.81
C GLU A 78 4.65 -8.60 -10.10
N GLY A 79 3.69 -7.76 -10.48
CA GLY A 79 2.36 -7.81 -9.92
C GLY A 79 2.33 -7.21 -8.53
N ASP A 80 3.07 -6.14 -8.29
CA ASP A 80 3.14 -5.48 -7.00
C ASP A 80 3.05 -3.96 -7.09
N SER A 81 2.56 -3.38 -6.01
CA SER A 81 2.57 -1.95 -5.75
C SER A 81 2.93 -1.74 -4.29
N SER A 82 3.81 -0.79 -3.99
CA SER A 82 4.25 -0.55 -2.61
C SER A 82 4.00 0.89 -2.19
N MET A 83 3.50 1.09 -0.97
CA MET A 83 3.29 2.39 -0.34
C MET A 83 4.26 2.57 0.83
N TYR A 84 5.13 3.55 0.68
CA TYR A 84 6.10 3.98 1.68
C TYR A 84 5.59 5.22 2.40
N THR A 85 5.61 5.21 3.72
CA THR A 85 5.39 6.40 4.54
C THR A 85 6.69 6.75 5.25
N GLY A 86 7.25 7.92 4.94
CA GLY A 86 8.42 8.45 5.64
C GLY A 86 8.06 8.89 7.07
N GLY A 87 8.98 8.64 8.00
CA GLY A 87 8.81 8.99 9.40
C GLY A 87 8.56 10.47 9.64
N SER A 88 7.76 10.77 10.66
CA SER A 88 7.50 12.12 11.13
C SER A 88 8.33 12.42 12.36
N HIS A 89 9.26 13.37 12.30
CA HIS A 89 9.75 13.98 13.53
C HIS A 89 8.73 15.01 13.99
N TRP A 90 8.04 14.75 15.10
CA TRP A 90 7.42 15.82 15.88
C TRP A 90 8.54 16.61 16.54
N LYS A 91 8.78 17.83 16.06
CA LYS A 91 9.56 18.81 16.81
C LYS A 91 8.70 19.19 18.01
N ARG A 92 9.01 18.68 19.19
CA ARG A 92 8.44 19.21 20.43
C ARG A 92 8.78 20.71 20.49
N PRO A 93 7.82 21.59 20.81
CA PRO A 93 8.09 23.02 21.00
C PRO A 93 9.07 23.25 22.15
#